data_AF-A0A4U7AXH8-F1
#
_entry.id   AF-A0A4U7AXH8-F1
#
_cell.length_a   1.000
_cell.length_b   1.000
_cell.length_c   1.000
_cell.angle_alpha   90.00
_cell.angle_beta   90.00
_cell.angle_gamma   90.00
#
_symmetry.space_group_name_H-M   'P 1'
#
loop_
_entity.id
_entity.type
_entity.pdbx_description
1 polymer ?
#
loop_
_entity_poly.entity_id
_entity_poly.type
_entity_poly.pdbx_seq_one_letter_code
_entity_poly.pdbx_strand_id
1 'polypeptide(L)'
;MFDFSFSRSSGPGGQNVNKVNSKATLKVSLSSLQPVVPKLLWPIVANSRYATSNELVIQADDSRKQQENVQRCLLKLNELIVQAGREAVPGETSEAQKSRVKNLQKSANEGRLKTKKFKSEKKSSRRSSGRPDY
;
A
#
# COMPACT_ATOMS: atom_id res chain seq x y z
N MET A 1 -8.07 19.63 14.67
CA MET A 1 -9.53 19.75 14.88
C MET A 1 -10.23 18.94 13.80
N PHE A 2 -11.27 18.19 14.15
CA PHE A 2 -12.09 17.45 13.19
C PHE A 2 -13.19 18.37 12.68
N ASP A 3 -13.27 18.56 11.36
CA ASP A 3 -14.34 19.34 10.73
C ASP A 3 -15.29 18.40 9.99
N PHE A 4 -16.59 18.57 10.22
CA PHE A 4 -17.63 17.74 9.63
C PHE A 4 -18.56 18.60 8.79
N SER A 5 -18.65 18.29 7.50
CA SER A 5 -19.62 18.91 6.59
C SER A 5 -20.62 17.88 6.08
N PHE A 6 -21.84 18.32 5.84
CA PHE A 6 -22.94 17.45 5.42
C PHE A 6 -23.48 17.87 4.07
N SER A 7 -23.75 16.89 3.21
CA SER A 7 -24.25 17.13 1.87
C SER A 7 -25.27 16.07 1.47
N ARG A 8 -25.86 16.22 0.29
CA ARG A 8 -26.75 15.22 -0.28
C ARG A 8 -25.97 13.96 -0.68
N SER A 9 -26.59 12.80 -0.49
CA SER A 9 -26.06 11.52 -0.94
C SER A 9 -26.22 11.39 -2.46
N SER A 10 -25.35 10.62 -3.13
CA SER A 10 -25.29 10.55 -4.60
C SER A 10 -26.15 9.43 -5.21
N GLY A 11 -27.00 8.77 -4.42
CA GLY A 11 -27.77 7.59 -4.84
C GLY A 11 -28.97 7.90 -5.77
N PRO A 12 -29.52 6.88 -6.47
CA PRO A 12 -30.66 7.03 -7.37
C PRO A 12 -31.85 7.66 -6.64
N GLY A 13 -32.34 8.77 -7.21
CA GLY A 13 -33.19 9.75 -6.56
C GLY A 13 -34.54 9.20 -6.10
N GLY A 14 -34.77 9.26 -4.79
CA GLY A 14 -36.09 9.30 -4.16
C GLY A 14 -36.26 10.63 -3.41
N GLN A 15 -37.50 10.98 -3.02
CA GLN A 15 -37.79 12.26 -2.32
C GLN A 15 -36.84 12.55 -1.15
N ASN A 16 -36.43 11.52 -0.40
CA ASN A 16 -35.53 11.68 0.74
C ASN A 16 -34.07 12.00 0.35
N VAL A 17 -33.54 11.45 -0.75
CA VAL A 17 -32.15 11.67 -1.20
C VAL A 17 -31.95 13.12 -1.66
N ASN A 18 -32.98 13.69 -2.29
CA ASN A 18 -32.96 15.07 -2.76
C ASN A 18 -33.19 16.10 -1.65
N LYS A 19 -33.70 15.67 -0.48
CA LYS A 19 -34.15 16.56 0.61
C LYS A 19 -33.25 16.54 1.84
N VAL A 20 -32.59 15.42 2.15
CA VAL A 20 -31.82 15.24 3.40
C VAL A 20 -30.31 15.24 3.13
N ASN A 21 -29.58 16.08 3.85
CA ASN A 21 -28.11 16.11 3.83
C ASN A 21 -27.54 14.97 4.69
N SER A 22 -27.70 13.73 4.24
CA SER A 22 -27.25 12.55 4.97
C SER A 22 -25.77 12.24 4.79
N LYS A 23 -25.14 12.58 3.66
CA LYS A 23 -23.71 12.31 3.41
C LYS A 23 -22.86 13.11 4.39
N ALA A 24 -21.94 12.45 5.08
CA ALA A 24 -20.96 13.08 5.97
C ALA A 24 -19.60 13.14 5.27
N THR A 25 -18.94 14.28 5.40
CA THR A 25 -17.54 14.49 5.01
C THR A 25 -16.76 14.93 6.23
N LEU A 26 -15.73 14.16 6.58
CA LEU A 26 -14.77 14.46 7.62
C LEU A 26 -13.52 15.05 6.97
N LYS A 27 -13.14 16.25 7.39
CA LYS A 27 -11.88 16.90 7.04
C LYS A 27 -10.96 16.98 8.25
N VAL A 28 -9.70 16.58 8.05
CA VAL A 28 -8.68 16.63 9.08
C VAL A 28 -7.40 17.20 8.51
N SER A 29 -6.97 18.36 9.02
CA SER A 29 -5.68 18.95 8.64
C SER A 29 -4.53 18.02 9.06
N LEU A 30 -3.58 17.79 8.15
CA LEU A 30 -2.38 16.99 8.43
C LEU A 30 -1.56 17.61 9.56
N SER A 31 -1.49 18.95 9.64
CA SER A 31 -0.79 19.68 10.71
C SER A 31 -1.39 19.41 12.08
N SER A 32 -2.72 19.26 12.17
CA SER A 32 -3.40 18.89 13.41
C SER A 32 -3.16 17.43 13.81
N LEU A 33 -2.90 16.53 12.85
CA LEU A 33 -2.64 15.12 13.08
C LEU A 33 -1.17 14.83 13.40
N GLN A 34 -0.24 15.68 12.93
CA GLN A 34 1.21 15.58 13.16
C GLN A 34 1.66 15.33 14.60
N PRO A 35 1.08 15.98 15.64
CA PRO A 35 1.44 15.70 17.02
C PRO A 35 0.85 14.39 17.57
N VAL A 36 -0.22 13.87 16.97
CA VAL A 36 -0.95 12.69 17.47
C VAL A 36 -0.49 11.40 16.79
N VAL A 37 -0.18 11.48 15.50
CA VAL A 37 0.18 10.32 14.67
C VAL A 37 1.71 10.16 14.64
N PRO A 38 2.25 8.98 14.96
CA PRO A 38 3.69 8.73 14.94
C PRO A 38 4.32 9.05 13.59
N LYS A 39 5.56 9.57 13.62
CA LYS A 39 6.24 10.03 12.40
C LYS A 39 6.38 8.95 11.31
N LEU A 40 6.50 7.70 11.76
CA LEU A 40 6.67 6.51 10.92
C LEU A 40 5.45 6.21 10.04
N LEU A 41 4.24 6.66 10.43
CA LEU A 41 3.01 6.36 9.70
C LEU A 41 2.75 7.37 8.56
N TRP A 42 3.39 8.54 8.59
CA TRP A 42 3.16 9.61 7.61
C TRP A 42 3.35 9.21 6.15
N PRO A 43 4.40 8.46 5.77
CA PRO A 43 4.55 8.05 4.38
C PRO A 43 3.35 7.26 3.85
N ILE A 44 2.68 6.49 4.71
CA ILE A 44 1.52 5.67 4.31
C ILE A 44 0.24 6.51 4.36
N VAL A 45 0.06 7.31 5.42
CA VAL A 45 -1.10 8.19 5.56
C VAL A 45 -1.16 9.25 4.45
N ALA A 46 -0.02 9.84 4.09
CA ALA A 46 0.09 10.85 3.04
C ALA A 46 -0.11 10.29 1.63
N ASN A 47 0.15 9.00 1.41
CA ASN A 47 -0.11 8.31 0.15
C ASN A 47 -1.50 7.63 0.11
N SER A 48 -2.33 7.84 1.13
CA SER A 48 -3.64 7.23 1.19
C SER A 48 -4.61 7.86 0.18
N ARG A 49 -5.62 7.10 -0.23
CA ARG A 49 -6.72 7.58 -1.09
C ARG A 49 -7.53 8.75 -0.51
N TYR A 50 -7.38 9.00 0.79
CA TYR A 50 -8.07 10.08 1.50
C TYR A 50 -7.20 11.33 1.61
N ALA A 51 -5.91 11.25 1.27
CA ALA A 51 -4.99 12.36 1.35
C ALA A 51 -5.17 13.33 0.18
N THR A 52 -5.24 14.60 0.56
CA THR A 52 -5.16 15.76 -0.33
C THR A 52 -3.92 16.55 0.09
N SER A 53 -3.57 17.62 -0.62
CA SER A 53 -2.31 18.36 -0.39
C SER A 53 -2.00 18.68 1.08
N ASN A 54 -3.00 19.14 1.85
CA ASN A 54 -2.81 19.55 3.26
C ASN A 54 -3.80 18.91 4.25
N GLU A 55 -4.72 18.07 3.78
CA GLU A 55 -5.81 17.52 4.59
C GLU A 55 -6.18 16.09 4.19
N LEU A 56 -6.69 15.32 5.15
CA LEU A 56 -7.40 14.07 4.91
C LEU A 56 -8.89 14.38 4.74
N VAL A 57 -9.47 13.92 3.64
CA VAL A 57 -10.90 14.07 3.33
C VAL A 57 -11.51 12.67 3.23
N ILE A 58 -12.43 12.36 4.16
CA ILE A 58 -13.09 11.06 4.25
C ILE A 58 -14.59 11.26 4.12
N GLN A 59 -15.23 10.50 3.25
CA GLN A 59 -16.67 10.61 2.99
C GLN A 59 -17.39 9.29 3.25
N ALA A 60 -18.62 9.40 3.73
CA ALA A 60 -19.54 8.28 3.88
C ALA A 60 -20.99 8.70 3.62
N ASP A 61 -21.69 7.89 2.83
CA ASP A 61 -23.11 8.02 2.52
C ASP A 61 -23.85 6.68 2.53
N ASP A 62 -23.34 5.72 3.31
CA ASP A 62 -23.86 4.35 3.41
C ASP A 62 -25.26 4.29 4.04
N SER A 63 -25.61 5.25 4.91
CA SER A 63 -26.87 5.30 5.63
C SER A 63 -27.69 6.55 5.31
N ARG A 64 -29.00 6.45 5.53
CA ARG A 64 -29.93 7.60 5.57
C ARG A 64 -29.74 8.49 6.79
N LYS A 65 -29.06 8.02 7.84
CA LYS A 65 -28.84 8.78 9.08
C LYS A 65 -27.47 9.43 9.06
N GLN A 66 -27.45 10.75 9.26
CA GLN A 66 -26.24 11.56 9.33
C GLN A 66 -25.24 11.07 10.39
N GLN A 67 -25.74 10.74 11.60
CA GLN A 67 -24.91 10.25 12.70
C GLN A 67 -24.21 8.92 12.37
N GLU A 68 -24.89 8.01 11.68
CA GLU A 68 -24.29 6.73 11.25
C GLU A 68 -23.16 6.99 10.22
N ASN A 69 -23.36 7.95 9.31
CA ASN A 69 -22.32 8.35 8.35
C ASN A 69 -21.13 9.06 9.00
N VAL A 70 -21.35 9.85 10.07
CA VAL A 70 -20.26 10.41 10.89
C VAL A 70 -19.43 9.31 11.51
N GLN A 71 -20.07 8.32 12.14
CA GLN A 71 -19.39 7.16 12.72
C GLN A 71 -18.61 6.39 11.64
N ARG A 72 -19.17 6.20 10.44
CA ARG A 72 -18.48 5.57 9.32
C ARG A 72 -17.22 6.34 8.89
N CYS A 73 -17.26 7.67 8.88
CA CYS A 73 -16.07 8.47 8.57
C CYS A 73 -14.96 8.27 9.61
N LEU A 74 -15.32 8.25 10.90
CA LEU A 74 -14.37 8.00 11.99
C LEU A 74 -13.79 6.58 11.95
N LEU A 75 -14.60 5.57 11.63
CA LEU A 75 -14.14 4.20 11.46
C LEU A 75 -13.13 4.09 10.31
N LYS A 76 -13.43 4.68 9.14
CA LYS A 76 -12.50 4.71 8.01
C LYS A 76 -11.18 5.41 8.36
N LEU A 77 -11.22 6.49 9.14
CA LEU A 77 -10.00 7.15 9.63
C LEU A 77 -9.19 6.23 10.55
N ASN A 78 -9.85 5.54 11.47
CA ASN A 78 -9.20 4.60 12.38
C ASN A 78 -8.56 3.44 11.60
N GLU A 79 -9.29 2.83 10.66
CA GLU A 79 -8.79 1.77 9.78
C GLU A 79 -7.55 2.21 9.00
N LEU A 80 -7.55 3.44 8.47
CA LEU A 80 -6.39 4.00 7.79
C LEU A 80 -5.16 4.04 8.70
N ILE A 81 -5.31 4.53 9.93
CA ILE A 81 -4.20 4.64 10.90
C ILE A 81 -3.72 3.25 11.32
N VAL A 82 -4.63 2.31 11.55
CA VAL A 82 -4.30 0.91 11.90
C VAL A 82 -3.57 0.22 10.76
N GLN A 83 -4.03 0.40 9.51
CA GLN A 83 -3.37 -0.14 8.33
C GLN A 83 -1.98 0.46 8.16
N ALA A 84 -1.83 1.78 8.31
CA ALA A 84 -0.54 2.44 8.29
C ALA A 84 0.40 1.89 9.38
N GLY A 85 -0.12 1.62 10.58
CA GLY A 85 0.63 0.97 11.65
C GLY A 85 1.12 -0.43 11.28
N ARG A 86 0.25 -1.25 10.68
CA ARG A 86 0.59 -2.62 10.25
C ARG A 86 1.62 -2.67 9.13
N GLU A 87 1.61 -1.67 8.24
CA GLU A 87 2.51 -1.62 7.09
C GLU A 87 3.84 -0.95 7.44
N ALA A 88 3.84 0.06 8.32
CA ALA A 88 5.06 0.71 8.81
C ALA A 88 5.87 -0.20 9.74
N VAL A 89 5.20 -1.04 10.54
CA VAL A 89 5.86 -2.01 11.41
C VAL A 89 6.09 -3.28 10.59
N PRO A 90 7.35 -3.65 10.28
CA PRO A 90 7.61 -4.88 9.55
C PRO A 90 7.14 -6.07 10.38
N GLY A 91 6.03 -6.68 9.95
CA GLY A 91 5.58 -7.96 10.49
C GLY A 91 6.52 -9.09 10.10
N GLU A 92 6.29 -10.28 10.65
CA GLU A 92 7.00 -11.47 10.21
C GLU A 92 6.82 -11.67 8.70
N THR A 93 7.92 -11.94 8.00
CA THR A 93 7.89 -12.13 6.54
C THR A 93 6.90 -13.24 6.18
N SER A 94 5.92 -12.92 5.33
CA SER A 94 4.92 -13.91 4.88
C SER A 94 5.61 -15.11 4.23
N GLU A 95 5.04 -16.29 4.41
CA GLU A 95 5.61 -17.54 3.89
C GLU A 95 5.71 -17.53 2.34
N ALA A 96 4.78 -16.84 1.68
CA ALA A 96 4.80 -16.57 0.24
C ALA A 96 5.99 -15.69 -0.17
N GLN A 97 6.35 -14.69 0.63
CA GLN A 97 7.52 -13.85 0.36
C GLN A 97 8.82 -14.62 0.60
N LYS A 98 8.88 -15.48 1.63
CA LYS A 98 10.01 -16.40 1.87
C LYS A 98 10.22 -17.36 0.69
N SER A 99 9.15 -17.97 0.17
CA SER A 99 9.23 -18.90 -0.95
C SER A 99 9.66 -18.21 -2.25
N ARG A 100 9.17 -16.99 -2.51
CA ARG A 100 9.60 -16.16 -3.66
C ARG A 100 11.09 -15.83 -3.60
N VAL A 101 11.60 -15.41 -2.45
CA VAL A 101 13.03 -15.11 -2.27
C VAL A 101 13.88 -16.36 -2.50
N LYS A 102 13.46 -17.53 -1.97
CA LYS A 102 14.15 -18.80 -2.17
C LYS A 102 14.22 -19.20 -3.65
N ASN A 103 13.14 -18.99 -4.40
CA ASN A 103 13.09 -19.27 -5.83
C ASN A 103 14.02 -18.34 -6.64
N LEU A 104 14.05 -17.04 -6.31
CA LEU A 104 14.98 -16.09 -6.91
C LEU A 104 16.44 -16.46 -6.65
N GLN A 105 16.77 -16.83 -5.41
CA GLN A 105 18.11 -17.30 -5.05
C GLN A 105 18.51 -18.56 -5.82
N LYS A 106 17.59 -19.53 -5.96
CA LYS A 106 17.82 -20.74 -6.75
C LYS A 106 18.11 -20.41 -8.22
N SER A 107 17.27 -19.58 -8.83
CA SER A 107 17.42 -19.15 -10.23
C SER A 107 18.76 -18.42 -10.46
N ALA A 108 19.13 -17.51 -9.56
CA ALA A 108 20.41 -16.80 -9.62
C ALA A 108 21.61 -17.75 -9.53
N ASN A 109 21.56 -18.74 -8.63
CA ASN A 109 22.63 -19.72 -8.47
C ASN A 109 22.74 -20.65 -9.69
N GLU A 110 21.62 -21.09 -10.27
CA GLU A 110 21.59 -21.87 -11.51
C GLU A 110 22.20 -21.08 -12.68
N GLY A 111 21.83 -19.81 -12.83
CA GLY A 111 22.43 -18.92 -13.83
C GLY A 111 23.95 -18.82 -13.67
N ARG A 112 24.42 -18.57 -12.44
CA ARG A 112 25.86 -18.52 -12.12
C ARG A 112 26.58 -19.82 -12.48
N LEU A 113 26.00 -20.98 -12.14
CA LEU A 113 26.57 -22.28 -12.45
C LEU A 113 26.65 -22.54 -13.96
N LYS A 114 25.60 -22.20 -14.72
CA LYS A 114 25.60 -22.29 -16.19
C LYS A 114 26.70 -21.44 -16.79
N THR A 115 26.84 -20.19 -16.36
CA THR A 115 27.92 -19.29 -16.83
C THR A 115 29.30 -19.85 -16.49
N LYS A 116 29.48 -20.42 -15.28
CA LYS A 116 30.74 -21.05 -14.87
C LYS A 116 31.08 -22.26 -15.76
N LYS A 117 30.10 -23.13 -16.04
CA LYS A 117 30.26 -24.29 -16.93
C LYS A 117 30.64 -23.85 -18.34
N PHE A 118 29.89 -22.92 -18.93
CA PHE A 118 30.16 -22.39 -20.27
C PHE A 118 31.58 -21.79 -20.38
N LYS A 119 32.01 -21.02 -19.37
CA LYS A 119 33.38 -20.47 -19.32
C LYS A 119 34.43 -21.58 -19.21
N SER A 120 34.16 -22.64 -18.47
CA SER A 120 35.07 -23.79 -18.31
C SER A 120 35.21 -24.57 -19.63
N GLU A 121 34.10 -24.90 -20.28
CA GLU A 121 34.05 -25.58 -21.58
C GLU A 121 34.81 -24.78 -22.64
N LYS A 122 34.53 -23.48 -22.75
CA LYS A 122 35.26 -22.58 -23.67
C LYS A 122 36.77 -22.57 -23.44
N LYS A 123 37.23 -22.65 -22.18
CA LYS A 123 38.66 -22.75 -21.86
C LYS A 123 39.24 -24.12 -22.21
N SER A 124 38.48 -25.20 -22.00
CA SER A 124 38.89 -26.57 -22.33
C SER A 124 39.06 -26.75 -23.85
N SER A 125 38.08 -26.31 -24.65
CA SER A 125 38.13 -26.42 -26.11
C SER A 125 39.34 -25.69 -26.71
N ARG A 126 39.77 -24.57 -26.12
CA ARG A 126 40.98 -23.83 -26.54
C ARG A 126 42.28 -24.61 -26.29
N ARG A 127 42.32 -25.49 -25.28
CA ARG A 127 43.50 -26.32 -24.98
C ARG A 127 43.58 -27.54 -25.89
N SER A 128 42.41 -28.09 -26.26
CA SER A 128 42.30 -29.25 -27.15
C SER A 128 42.73 -28.96 -28.60
N SER A 129 42.72 -27.71 -29.04
CA SER A 129 43.18 -27.30 -30.38
C SER A 129 44.65 -26.92 -30.45
N GLY A 130 45.42 -27.11 -29.36
CA GLY A 130 46.87 -27.01 -29.35
C GLY A 130 47.48 -28.22 -30.07
N ARG A 131 48.18 -27.95 -31.17
CA ARG A 131 48.93 -28.89 -32.02
C ARG A 131 49.74 -29.91 -31.18
N PRO A 132 49.86 -31.19 -31.59
CA PRO A 132 50.85 -32.07 -30.99
C PRO A 132 52.23 -31.56 -31.39
N ASP A 133 53.06 -31.22 -30.39
CA ASP A 133 54.48 -30.96 -30.59
C ASP A 133 55.13 -32.26 -31.07
N TYR A 134 55.76 -32.21 -32.25
CA TYR A 134 56.54 -33.31 -32.86
C TYR A 134 57.99 -33.23 -32.37
#